data_AF-A0A094ZFH4-F1
#
_entry.id   AF-A0A094ZFH4-F1
#
_cell.length_a   1.000
_cell.length_b   1.000
_cell.length_c   1.000
_cell.angle_alpha   90.00
_cell.angle_beta   90.00
_cell.angle_gamma   90.00
#
_symmetry.space_group_name_H-M   'P 1'
#
loop_
_entity.id
_entity.type
_entity.pdbx_description
1 polymer ?
#
loop_
_entity_poly.entity_id
_entity_poly.type
_entity_poly.pdbx_seq_one_letter_code
_entity_poly.pdbx_strand_id
1 'polypeptide(L)'
;MKQIFQHAARVTLMACTLGALAGCQTHHEDRSTQRVRPLRMPNPATLYCTKKGGTLTAQHDDKKGQVNFCHLPDGTVMEEWALFRRDNPKPPAQ
;
A
#
# COMPACT_ATOMS: atom_id res chain seq x y z
N MET A 1 9.22 1.26 -71.90
CA MET A 1 9.04 2.61 -71.34
C MET A 1 7.59 2.96 -70.96
N LYS A 2 6.54 2.49 -71.68
CA LYS A 2 5.13 2.76 -71.30
C LYS A 2 4.61 2.04 -70.04
N GLN A 3 5.16 0.87 -69.69
CA GLN A 3 4.69 0.07 -68.55
C GLN A 3 5.12 0.62 -67.18
N ILE A 4 6.23 1.36 -67.10
CA ILE A 4 6.71 1.95 -65.83
C ILE A 4 5.78 3.07 -65.36
N PHE A 5 5.25 3.89 -66.28
CA PHE A 5 4.31 4.97 -65.97
C PHE A 5 2.94 4.47 -65.50
N GLN A 6 2.48 3.31 -65.97
CA GLN A 6 1.20 2.73 -65.54
C GLN A 6 1.25 2.11 -64.13
N HIS A 7 2.41 1.60 -63.72
CA HIS A 7 2.60 1.12 -62.35
C HIS A 7 2.75 2.27 -61.35
N ALA A 8 3.39 3.38 -61.72
CA ALA A 8 3.45 4.56 -60.87
C ALA A 8 2.04 5.14 -60.57
N ALA A 9 1.16 5.21 -61.58
CA ALA A 9 -0.20 5.70 -61.41
C ALA A 9 -1.10 4.77 -60.56
N ARG A 10 -0.86 3.45 -60.58
CA ARG A 10 -1.59 2.48 -59.75
C ARG A 10 -1.05 2.38 -58.32
N VAL A 11 0.25 2.54 -58.13
CA VAL A 11 0.87 2.54 -56.79
C VAL A 11 0.51 3.81 -56.02
N THR A 12 0.28 4.94 -56.70
CA THR A 12 -0.12 6.19 -56.05
C THR A 12 -1.58 6.20 -55.57
N LEU A 13 -2.44 5.27 -56.02
CA LEU A 13 -3.83 5.15 -55.54
C LEU A 13 -4.02 4.11 -54.41
N MET A 14 -2.95 3.48 -53.93
CA MET A 14 -3.02 2.47 -52.85
C MET A 14 -1.96 2.74 -51.77
N ALA A 15 -1.82 4.01 -51.37
CA ALA A 15 -0.89 4.43 -50.32
C ALA A 15 -1.50 5.49 -49.36
N CYS A 16 -2.84 5.62 -49.30
CA CYS A 16 -3.52 6.64 -48.48
C CYS A 16 -4.46 6.08 -47.38
N THR A 17 -4.32 4.83 -46.94
CA THR A 17 -5.26 4.23 -45.96
C THR A 17 -4.61 3.64 -44.70
N LEU A 18 -3.42 4.11 -44.28
CA LEU A 18 -2.85 3.74 -42.98
C LEU A 18 -2.20 4.93 -42.26
N GLY A 19 -2.99 5.96 -41.92
CA GLY A 19 -2.43 7.18 -41.30
C GLY A 19 -3.33 7.91 -40.32
N ALA A 20 -4.28 7.26 -39.65
CA ALA A 20 -5.25 7.97 -38.80
C ALA A 20 -5.65 7.27 -37.49
N LEU A 21 -4.69 6.70 -36.75
CA LEU A 21 -4.91 6.35 -35.33
C LEU A 21 -3.65 6.65 -34.48
N ALA A 22 -3.16 7.89 -34.52
CA ALA A 22 -2.38 8.41 -33.40
C ALA A 22 -3.37 8.96 -32.36
N GLY A 23 -3.94 8.05 -31.57
CA GLY A 23 -4.86 8.38 -30.47
C GLY A 23 -4.15 9.12 -29.33
N CYS A 24 -4.92 9.91 -28.59
CA CYS A 24 -4.47 10.73 -27.47
C CYS A 24 -3.50 9.99 -26.54
N GLN A 25 -2.30 10.54 -26.39
CA GLN A 25 -1.45 10.22 -25.24
C GLN A 25 -2.11 10.91 -24.04
N THR A 26 -2.93 10.17 -23.32
CA THR A 26 -3.27 10.55 -21.95
C THR A 26 -1.95 10.55 -21.19
N HIS A 27 -1.47 11.74 -20.83
CA HIS A 27 -0.49 11.86 -19.76
C HIS A 27 -1.18 11.40 -18.49
N HIS A 28 -1.24 10.08 -18.29
CA HIS A 28 -1.42 9.50 -16.98
C HIS A 28 -0.09 9.76 -16.28
N GLU A 29 0.06 10.95 -15.68
CA GLU A 29 1.03 11.13 -14.63
C GLU A 29 0.71 10.07 -13.58
N ASP A 30 1.50 9.00 -13.61
CA ASP A 30 1.38 7.90 -12.70
C ASP A 30 1.79 8.39 -11.30
N ARG A 31 0.83 9.05 -10.64
CA ARG A 31 0.88 9.46 -9.25
C ARG A 31 0.99 8.25 -8.30
N SER A 32 1.04 7.02 -8.84
CA SER A 32 1.43 5.80 -8.11
C SER A 32 2.89 5.81 -7.64
N THR A 33 3.76 6.60 -8.29
CA THR A 33 5.18 6.71 -7.86
C THR A 33 5.44 7.81 -6.83
N GLN A 34 4.40 8.40 -6.22
CA GLN A 34 4.62 9.02 -4.91
C GLN A 34 4.98 7.88 -3.96
N ARG A 35 6.29 7.65 -3.79
CA ARG A 35 6.89 6.69 -2.87
C ARG A 35 6.32 6.96 -1.49
N VAL A 36 5.18 6.36 -1.18
CA VAL A 36 4.63 6.32 0.16
C VAL A 36 5.66 5.54 0.94
N ARG A 37 6.51 6.26 1.67
CA ARG A 37 7.41 5.64 2.63
C ARG A 37 6.51 4.77 3.50
N PRO A 38 6.71 3.45 3.58
CA PRO A 38 5.92 2.64 4.50
C PRO A 38 6.11 3.25 5.88
N LEU A 39 5.02 3.76 6.46
CA LEU A 39 5.00 4.21 7.84
C LEU A 39 5.11 2.95 8.70
N ARG A 40 6.34 2.45 8.87
CA ARG A 40 6.61 1.28 9.71
C ARG A 40 6.78 1.72 11.16
N MET A 41 5.81 2.49 11.67
CA MET A 41 5.73 2.76 13.11
C MET A 41 5.28 1.47 13.80
N PRO A 42 6.05 0.96 14.78
CA PRO A 42 5.60 -0.14 15.60
C PRO A 42 4.27 0.21 16.28
N ASN A 43 3.44 -0.79 16.53
CA ASN A 43 2.29 -0.62 17.41
C ASN A 43 2.80 -0.15 18.79
N PRO A 44 2.33 1.00 19.32
CA PRO A 44 2.83 1.55 20.58
C PRO A 44 2.59 0.61 21.76
N ALA A 45 1.50 -0.16 21.77
CA ALA A 45 1.24 -1.14 22.83
C ALA A 45 2.24 -2.31 22.79
N THR A 46 2.53 -2.82 21.58
CA THR A 46 3.54 -3.87 21.35
C THR A 46 4.93 -3.42 21.81
N LEU A 47 5.33 -2.21 21.43
CA LEU A 47 6.60 -1.61 21.84
C LEU A 47 6.66 -1.42 23.36
N TYR A 48 5.55 -1.04 23.98
CA TYR A 48 5.48 -0.83 25.42
C TYR A 48 5.62 -2.15 26.18
N CYS A 49 4.97 -3.23 25.74
CA CYS A 49 5.15 -4.56 26.32
C CYS A 49 6.63 -4.98 26.34
N THR A 50 7.32 -4.85 25.21
CA THR A 50 8.76 -5.18 25.10
C THR A 50 9.62 -4.25 25.95
N LYS A 51 9.30 -2.95 26.03
CA LYS A 51 9.99 -1.99 26.91
C LYS A 51 9.86 -2.35 28.40
N LYS A 52 8.77 -3.00 28.80
CA LYS A 52 8.55 -3.50 30.17
C LYS A 52 9.23 -4.85 30.43
N GLY A 53 10.01 -5.36 29.46
CA GLY A 53 10.67 -6.66 29.53
C GLY A 53 9.73 -7.83 29.28
N GLY A 54 8.50 -7.57 28.79
CA GLY A 54 7.53 -8.62 28.51
C GLY A 54 7.67 -9.23 27.13
N THR A 55 7.00 -10.37 26.93
CA THR A 55 6.88 -11.06 25.64
C THR A 55 5.43 -11.06 25.16
N LEU A 56 5.22 -11.19 23.85
CA LEU A 56 3.90 -11.12 23.24
C LEU A 56 3.43 -12.48 22.76
N THR A 57 2.15 -12.78 22.98
CA THR A 57 1.44 -13.89 22.35
C THR A 57 0.18 -13.40 21.66
N ALA A 58 -0.01 -13.78 20.41
CA ALA A 58 -1.24 -13.50 19.67
C ALA A 58 -2.30 -14.57 19.96
N GLN A 59 -3.55 -14.14 20.09
CA GLN A 59 -4.72 -14.99 20.20
C GLN A 59 -5.79 -14.49 19.23
N HIS A 60 -6.62 -15.40 18.71
CA HIS A 60 -7.76 -15.01 17.89
C HIS A 60 -9.00 -14.81 18.78
N ASP A 61 -9.71 -13.72 18.57
CA ASP A 61 -11.00 -13.40 19.19
C ASP A 61 -12.02 -13.18 18.06
N ASP A 62 -13.14 -13.91 18.09
CA ASP A 62 -14.13 -13.89 17.01
C ASP A 62 -14.76 -12.50 16.78
N LYS A 63 -14.71 -11.61 17.78
CA LYS A 63 -15.28 -10.26 17.70
C LYS A 63 -14.22 -9.19 17.41
N LYS A 64 -12.99 -9.39 17.86
CA LYS A 64 -11.91 -8.39 17.81
C LYS A 64 -10.79 -8.74 16.81
N GLY A 65 -10.83 -9.93 16.22
CA GLY A 65 -9.76 -10.46 15.39
C GLY A 65 -8.55 -10.86 16.22
N GLN A 66 -7.34 -10.60 15.72
CA GLN A 66 -6.12 -10.93 16.45
C GLN A 66 -5.90 -9.96 17.63
N VAL A 67 -5.82 -10.51 18.83
CA VAL A 67 -5.54 -9.81 20.09
C VAL A 67 -4.17 -10.25 20.60
N ASN A 68 -3.33 -9.29 21.00
CA ASN A 68 -2.03 -9.60 21.57
C ASN A 68 -2.07 -9.47 23.10
N PHE A 69 -1.47 -10.44 23.78
CA PHE A 69 -1.28 -10.45 25.22
C PHE A 69 0.20 -10.28 25.56
N CYS A 70 0.48 -9.41 26.52
CA CYS A 70 1.80 -9.19 27.09
C CYS A 70 1.99 -10.07 28.34
N HIS A 71 3.06 -10.86 28.36
CA HIS A 71 3.52 -11.64 29.50
C HIS A 71 4.66 -10.88 30.16
N LEU A 72 4.43 -10.31 31.34
CA LEU A 72 5.39 -9.48 32.07
C LEU A 72 6.33 -10.34 32.93
N PRO A 73 7.53 -9.83 33.29
CA PRO A 73 8.50 -10.57 34.11
C PRO A 73 8.02 -10.96 35.51
N ASP A 74 7.01 -10.26 36.04
CA ASP A 74 6.39 -10.56 37.32
C ASP A 74 5.33 -11.68 37.24
N GLY A 75 5.12 -12.26 36.06
CA GLY A 75 4.11 -13.28 35.79
C GLY A 75 2.74 -12.73 35.40
N THR A 76 2.54 -11.41 35.41
CA THR A 76 1.29 -10.79 34.96
C THR A 76 1.09 -11.00 33.47
N VAL A 77 -0.10 -11.48 33.09
CA VAL A 77 -0.52 -11.57 31.68
C VAL A 77 -1.72 -10.67 31.45
N MET A 78 -1.63 -9.76 30.48
CA MET A 78 -2.76 -8.90 30.11
C MET A 78 -2.68 -8.44 28.65
N GLU A 79 -3.83 -8.05 28.10
CA GLU A 79 -3.94 -7.53 26.74
C GLU A 79 -3.05 -6.27 26.54
N GLU A 80 -2.36 -6.18 25.40
CA GLU A 80 -1.31 -5.15 25.20
C GLU A 80 -1.84 -3.72 25.30
N TRP A 81 -3.04 -3.44 24.78
CA TRP A 81 -3.65 -2.12 24.85
C TRP A 81 -4.18 -1.81 26.25
N ALA A 82 -4.63 -2.81 27.01
CA ALA A 82 -4.98 -2.65 28.41
C ALA A 82 -3.76 -2.24 29.24
N LEU A 83 -2.62 -2.90 29.05
CA LEU A 83 -1.34 -2.52 29.65
C LEU A 83 -0.96 -1.08 29.28
N PHE A 84 -1.00 -0.76 27.98
CA PHE A 84 -0.62 0.56 27.48
C PHE A 84 -1.49 1.67 28.07
N ARG A 85 -2.82 1.53 28.07
CA ARG A 85 -3.74 2.56 28.61
C ARG A 85 -3.67 2.70 30.13
N ARG A 86 -3.44 1.61 30.87
CA ARG A 86 -3.29 1.63 32.34
C ARG A 86 -2.10 2.50 32.75
N ASP A 87 -0.97 2.34 32.06
CA ASP A 87 0.27 3.04 32.39
C ASP A 87 0.38 4.42 31.71
N ASN A 88 -0.49 4.71 30.74
CA ASN A 88 -0.57 5.99 30.03
C ASN A 88 -2.01 6.54 30.10
N PRO A 89 -2.51 6.90 31.30
CA PRO A 89 -3.85 7.43 31.45
C PRO A 89 -4.00 8.74 30.68
N LYS A 90 -5.13 8.92 30.00
CA LYS A 90 -5.46 10.23 29.42
C LYS A 90 -5.67 11.23 30.57
N PRO A 91 -5.19 12.47 30.44
CA PRO A 91 -5.56 13.53 31.36
C PRO A 91 -7.09 13.63 31.44
N PRO A 92 -7.65 14.08 32.59
CA PRO A 92 -9.07 14.36 32.69
C PRO A 92 -9.51 15.26 31.54
N ALA A 93 -10.65 14.96 30.91
CA ALA A 93 -11.26 15.88 29.97
C ALA A 93 -11.63 17.15 30.73
N GLN A 94 -11.14 18.30 30.25
CA GLN A 94 -11.52 19.62 30.73
C GLN A 94 -12.89 20.00 30.20
#